data_AF-A0A3D3QBT3-F1
#
_entry.id   AF-A0A3D3QBT3-F1
#
_cell.length_a   1.000
_cell.length_b   1.000
_cell.length_c   1.000
_cell.angle_alpha   90.00
_cell.angle_beta   90.00
_cell.angle_gamma   90.00
#
_symmetry.space_group_name_H-M   'P 1'
#
loop_
_entity.id
_entity.type
_entity.pdbx_description
1 polymer ?
#
loop_
_entity_poly.entity_id
_entity_poly.type
_entity_poly.pdbx_seq_one_letter_code
_entity_poly.pdbx_strand_id
1 'polypeptide(L)'
;MPGQEDVTMKGMQPEDVFELTGVSDPRVSPDGRTVAYVVWRIDKETNAYPSAIWTRAVDGTGEPRRLTSGEHRDIEPRWSPDGT
;
A
#
# COMPACT_ATOMS: atom_id res chain seq x y z
N MET A 1 35.70 -0.69 -26.88
CA MET A 1 34.77 -0.15 -25.86
C MET A 1 33.43 -0.79 -26.16
N PRO A 2 32.87 -1.66 -25.30
CA PRO A 2 31.58 -2.27 -25.60
C PRO A 2 30.48 -1.20 -25.49
N GLY A 3 29.54 -1.26 -26.44
CA GLY A 3 28.50 -0.27 -26.67
C GLY A 3 27.54 -0.12 -25.49
N GLN A 4 27.23 1.11 -25.18
CA GLN A 4 26.18 1.47 -24.23
C GLN A 4 24.85 1.17 -24.93
N GLU A 5 24.15 0.12 -24.49
CA GLU A 5 22.80 -0.16 -24.92
C GLU A 5 21.91 1.00 -24.45
N ASP A 6 21.35 1.74 -25.40
CA ASP A 6 20.33 2.76 -25.14
C ASP A 6 19.09 2.02 -24.64
N VAL A 7 18.95 1.92 -23.31
CA VAL A 7 17.70 1.51 -22.70
C VAL A 7 16.72 2.67 -22.90
N THR A 8 16.04 2.69 -24.05
CA THR A 8 14.85 3.54 -24.22
C THR A 8 13.83 3.12 -23.16
N MET A 9 13.79 3.85 -22.05
CA MET A 9 12.71 3.71 -21.08
C MET A 9 11.41 4.06 -21.81
N LYS A 10 10.53 3.07 -21.96
CA LYS A 10 9.19 3.28 -22.49
C LYS A 10 8.47 4.19 -21.49
N GLY A 11 7.95 5.33 -21.97
CA GLY A 11 7.13 6.21 -21.15
C GLY A 11 5.88 5.48 -20.63
N MET A 12 5.30 5.99 -19.55
CA MET A 12 4.07 5.47 -18.96
C MET A 12 2.98 5.31 -20.02
N GLN A 13 2.37 4.13 -20.05
CA GLN A 13 1.17 3.83 -20.84
C GLN A 13 -0.07 3.91 -19.94
N PRO A 14 -1.27 4.14 -20.50
CA PRO A 14 -2.50 4.14 -19.71
C PRO A 14 -2.72 2.86 -18.89
N GLU A 15 -2.28 1.71 -19.41
CA GLU A 15 -2.43 0.40 -18.75
C GLU A 15 -1.59 0.28 -17.47
N ASP A 16 -0.48 1.02 -17.37
CA ASP A 16 0.41 0.97 -16.21
C ASP A 16 -0.28 1.46 -14.93
N VAL A 17 -1.39 2.21 -15.07
CA VAL A 17 -2.22 2.68 -13.95
C VAL A 17 -2.78 1.50 -13.14
N PHE A 18 -3.08 0.36 -13.77
CA PHE A 18 -3.63 -0.81 -13.07
C PHE A 18 -2.59 -1.55 -12.22
N GLU A 19 -1.30 -1.35 -12.51
CA GLU A 19 -0.20 -1.91 -11.72
C GLU A 19 0.15 -1.02 -10.51
N LEU A 20 -0.48 0.16 -10.39
CA LEU A 20 -0.23 1.06 -9.28
C LEU A 20 -0.83 0.51 -7.98
N THR A 21 0.01 0.48 -6.96
CA THR A 21 -0.40 0.31 -5.57
C THR A 21 -0.26 1.64 -4.86
N GLY A 22 -1.34 2.10 -4.23
CA GLY A 22 -1.35 3.32 -3.44
C GLY A 22 -1.41 3.04 -1.94
N VAL A 23 -0.86 3.97 -1.16
CA VAL A 23 -0.88 3.93 0.30
C VAL A 23 -1.54 5.21 0.84
N SER A 24 -2.42 5.08 1.83
CA SER A 24 -3.14 6.23 2.41
C SER A 24 -3.52 6.01 3.89
N ASP A 25 -4.05 7.08 4.50
CA ASP A 25 -4.51 7.15 5.90
C ASP A 25 -3.58 6.49 6.94
N PRO A 26 -2.31 6.91 7.05
CA PRO A 26 -1.40 6.36 8.07
C PRO A 26 -1.83 6.78 9.48
N ARG A 27 -1.84 5.83 10.41
CA ARG A 27 -2.23 6.00 11.82
C ARG A 27 -1.23 5.29 12.72
N VAL A 28 -0.47 6.06 13.48
CA VAL A 28 0.48 5.52 14.48
C VAL A 28 -0.30 5.06 15.71
N SER A 29 0.08 3.92 16.27
CA SER A 29 -0.47 3.37 17.52
C SER A 29 -0.19 4.32 18.70
N PRO A 30 -1.00 4.31 19.76
CA PRO A 30 -0.78 5.16 20.93
C PRO A 30 0.59 4.98 21.59
N ASP A 31 1.16 3.76 21.55
CA ASP A 31 2.50 3.46 22.05
C ASP A 31 3.65 3.87 21.11
N GLY A 32 3.32 4.37 19.91
CA GLY A 32 4.29 4.84 18.91
C GLY A 32 5.03 3.75 18.14
N ARG A 33 4.76 2.46 18.38
CA ARG A 33 5.58 1.35 17.83
C ARG A 33 5.09 0.84 16.48
N THR A 34 3.80 0.95 16.19
CA THR A 34 3.18 0.37 14.99
C THR A 34 2.45 1.46 14.20
N VAL A 35 2.53 1.42 12.88
CA VAL A 35 1.68 2.22 11.99
C VAL A 35 0.68 1.31 11.31
N ALA A 36 -0.61 1.66 11.38
CA ALA A 36 -1.66 1.11 10.53
C ALA A 36 -1.83 2.03 9.30
N TYR A 37 -2.06 1.46 8.12
CA TYR A 37 -2.23 2.21 6.89
C TYR A 37 -3.09 1.43 5.89
N VAL A 38 -3.68 2.14 4.94
CA VAL A 38 -4.48 1.55 3.87
C VAL A 38 -3.59 1.30 2.65
N VAL A 39 -3.65 0.10 2.10
CA VAL A 39 -3.05 -0.24 0.80
C VAL A 39 -4.19 -0.51 -0.17
N TRP A 40 -4.22 0.23 -1.29
CA TRP A 40 -5.26 0.12 -2.31
C TRP A 40 -4.65 -0.12 -3.68
N ARG A 41 -5.44 -0.76 -4.56
CA ARG A 41 -5.10 -1.03 -5.96
C ARG A 41 -6.28 -0.68 -6.86
N ILE A 42 -6.05 -0.69 -8.16
CA ILE A 42 -7.09 -0.50 -9.17
C ILE A 42 -7.39 -1.87 -9.77
N ASP A 43 -8.63 -2.32 -9.64
CA ASP A 43 -9.09 -3.59 -10.19
C ASP A 43 -9.80 -3.32 -11.53
N LYS A 44 -9.18 -3.76 -12.63
CA LYS A 44 -9.65 -3.48 -13.99
C LYS A 44 -10.90 -4.26 -14.32
N GLU A 45 -10.97 -5.50 -13.86
CA GLU A 45 -12.01 -6.47 -14.16
C GLU A 45 -13.34 -6.06 -13.51
N THR A 46 -13.27 -5.59 -12.27
CA THR A 46 -14.45 -5.19 -11.49
C THR A 46 -14.69 -3.68 -11.50
N ASN A 47 -13.79 -2.89 -12.08
CA ASN A 47 -13.80 -1.42 -12.06
C ASN A 47 -13.94 -0.86 -10.63
N ALA A 48 -13.20 -1.46 -9.69
CA ALA A 48 -13.25 -1.14 -8.28
C ALA A 48 -11.88 -0.73 -7.73
N TYR A 49 -11.89 -0.20 -6.51
CA TYR A 49 -10.68 0.18 -5.76
C TYR A 49 -10.61 -0.60 -4.44
N PRO A 50 -10.36 -1.93 -4.49
CA PRO A 50 -10.24 -2.72 -3.28
C PRO A 50 -9.03 -2.25 -2.46
N SER A 51 -9.18 -2.28 -1.15
CA SER A 51 -8.16 -1.85 -0.21
C SER A 51 -8.16 -2.69 1.04
N ALA A 52 -6.98 -2.91 1.62
CA ALA A 52 -6.81 -3.58 2.89
C ALA A 52 -6.08 -2.67 3.89
N ILE A 53 -6.37 -2.90 5.17
CA ILE A 53 -5.59 -2.32 6.26
C ILE A 53 -4.35 -3.19 6.49
N TRP A 54 -3.20 -2.54 6.58
CA TRP A 54 -1.91 -3.14 6.89
C TRP A 54 -1.30 -2.49 8.12
N THR A 55 -0.38 -3.19 8.75
CA THR A 55 0.44 -2.69 9.86
C THR A 55 1.92 -2.96 9.64
N ARG A 56 2.79 -2.08 10.13
CA ARG A 56 4.24 -2.31 10.19
C ARG A 56 4.85 -1.58 11.40
N ALA A 57 6.00 -2.03 11.88
CA ALA A 57 6.76 -1.26 12.87
C ALA A 57 7.18 0.10 12.29
N VAL A 58 7.10 1.16 13.11
CA VAL A 58 7.41 2.54 12.70
C VAL A 58 8.89 2.73 12.37
N ASP A 59 9.79 1.97 13.01
CA ASP A 59 11.23 2.00 12.75
C ASP A 59 11.63 1.29 11.45
N GLY A 60 10.66 0.77 10.70
CA GLY A 60 10.87 0.04 9.44
C GLY A 60 11.34 -1.40 9.63
N THR A 61 11.48 -1.89 10.86
CA THR A 61 11.78 -3.29 11.12
C THR A 61 10.57 -4.18 10.87
N GLY A 62 10.82 -5.45 10.56
CA GLY A 62 9.77 -6.41 10.25
C GLY A 62 9.04 -6.17 8.93
N GLU A 63 8.34 -7.20 8.50
CA GLU A 63 7.52 -7.18 7.30
C GLU A 63 6.16 -6.53 7.55
N PRO A 64 5.59 -5.83 6.56
CA PRO A 64 4.18 -5.45 6.55
C PRO A 64 3.27 -6.64 6.84
N ARG A 65 2.30 -6.46 7.75
CA ARG A 65 1.26 -7.44 8.05
C ARG A 65 -0.10 -6.94 7.59
N ARG A 66 -0.79 -7.73 6.78
CA ARG A 66 -2.18 -7.45 6.36
C ARG A 66 -3.16 -7.81 7.49
N LEU A 67 -4.10 -6.91 7.78
CA LEU A 67 -5.12 -7.09 8.82
C LEU A 67 -6.48 -7.51 8.27
N THR A 68 -6.85 -6.99 7.10
CA THR A 68 -8.17 -7.24 6.49
C THR A 68 -8.04 -7.93 5.13
N SER A 69 -9.11 -8.60 4.68
CA SER A 69 -9.10 -9.38 3.44
C SER A 69 -8.93 -8.53 2.19
N GLY A 70 -9.29 -7.24 2.24
CA GLY A 70 -9.28 -6.30 1.12
C GLY A 70 -9.99 -6.80 -0.13
N GLU A 71 -11.02 -7.60 0.03
CA GLU A 71 -11.96 -7.99 -1.04
C GLU A 71 -12.86 -6.81 -1.43
N HIS A 72 -13.03 -5.85 -0.52
CA HIS A 72 -13.77 -4.61 -0.69
C HIS A 72 -12.88 -3.42 -0.33
N ARG A 73 -13.49 -2.29 0.05
CA ARG A 73 -12.81 -1.05 0.36
C ARG A 73 -12.68 -0.86 1.87
N ASP A 74 -11.67 -1.50 2.45
CA ASP A 74 -11.34 -1.35 3.87
C ASP A 74 -10.55 -0.04 4.08
N ILE A 75 -11.12 0.90 4.82
CA ILE A 75 -10.59 2.26 5.00
C ILE A 75 -10.74 2.72 6.45
N GLU A 76 -10.11 3.86 6.77
CA GLU A 76 -10.23 4.54 8.06
C GLU A 76 -9.79 3.70 9.28
N PRO A 77 -8.59 3.09 9.27
CA PRO A 77 -8.10 2.36 10.44
C PRO A 77 -8.06 3.26 11.68
N ARG A 78 -8.47 2.74 12.84
CA ARG A 78 -8.36 3.42 14.13
C ARG A 78 -7.85 2.45 15.19
N TRP A 79 -6.94 2.94 16.03
CA TRP A 79 -6.46 2.21 17.18
C TRP A 79 -7.45 2.32 18.33
N SER A 80 -7.58 1.27 19.12
CA SER A 80 -8.24 1.37 20.42
C SER A 80 -7.44 2.32 21.33
N PRO A 81 -8.11 3.03 22.26
CA PRO A 81 -7.42 3.95 23.17
C PRO A 81 -6.39 3.28 24.09
N ASP A 82 -6.57 2.00 24.41
CA ASP A 82 -5.64 1.19 25.22
C ASP A 82 -4.41 0.70 24.43
N GLY A 83 -4.44 0.83 23.09
CA GLY A 83 -3.25 1.20 22.33
C GLY A 83 -2.17 0.13 22.12
N THR A 84 -2.56 -1.12 21.89
CA THR A 84 -1.67 -2.16 21.35
C THR A 84 -2.22 -2.78 20.08
#